data_AF-A0A7J4NWM6-F1
#
_entry.id   AF-A0A7J4NWM6-F1
#
_cell.length_a   1.000
_cell.length_b   1.000
_cell.length_c   1.000
_cell.angle_alpha   90.00
_cell.angle_beta   90.00
_cell.angle_gamma   90.00
#
_symmetry.space_group_name_H-M   'P 1'
#
loop_
_entity.id
_entity.type
_entity.pdbx_description
1 polymer ?
#
loop_
_entity_poly.entity_id
_entity_poly.type
_entity_poly.pdbx_seq_one_letter_code
_entity_poly.pdbx_strand_id
1 'polypeptide(L)'
;VLSDEGYGKPEYVPTEKKIVIVTAPGPGSGKMSFAMSQVYQDRKRGITSGYAKFETFPIWNLELEHPVNTAYEAATADLGDFNQVDPFHLSAYGVTAINYNRDVENFAILRRMIEKMVGPDDPLASYRSPTDMGVNMAAEGIIDDEACREASRQEIVRRYFRYNRDFVEGTTGRETLRRMDVIMAKVGVKPDDRSVVSPARRAAEEAEKDKTRRKGHRGIYCGAAIELVVGDGTIITKGKNSPLMHAESAAILNAVKILIRLPDDTLLISRPVIDSMIRLKRIFGSSAASLDVKEVLDALAASSVADEKARKCIEALAMLRGCEMHTTHMLNNGDEAPLKMLGINVTTDAKIPLPTL
;
A
#
# COMPACT_ATOMS: atom_id res chain seq x y z
N VAL A 1 -26.73 27.15 11.21
CA VAL A 1 -25.34 26.66 11.43
C VAL A 1 -24.60 27.59 12.36
N LEU A 2 -24.34 28.86 11.99
CA LEU A 2 -23.76 29.86 12.89
C LEU A 2 -24.84 30.45 13.81
N SER A 3 -25.23 29.69 14.83
CA SER A 3 -26.26 30.08 15.80
C SER A 3 -26.18 29.20 17.05
N ASP A 4 -26.90 29.59 18.10
CA ASP A 4 -27.01 28.81 19.34
C ASP A 4 -27.69 27.44 19.13
N GLU A 5 -28.58 27.33 18.14
CA GLU A 5 -29.18 26.05 17.73
C GLU A 5 -28.28 25.21 16.80
N GLY A 6 -27.22 25.80 16.25
CA GLY A 6 -26.25 25.17 15.37
C GLY A 6 -24.94 24.88 16.09
N TYR A 7 -23.86 25.58 15.73
CA TYR A 7 -22.53 25.42 16.35
C TYR A 7 -22.46 25.85 17.81
N GLY A 8 -23.45 26.58 18.33
CA GLY A 8 -23.57 26.85 19.76
C GLY A 8 -24.21 25.71 20.57
N LYS A 9 -24.80 24.71 19.91
CA LYS A 9 -25.49 23.59 20.56
C LYS A 9 -24.51 22.54 21.15
N PRO A 10 -23.44 22.12 20.45
CA PRO A 10 -22.45 21.22 21.05
C PRO A 10 -21.79 21.85 22.27
N GLU A 11 -21.42 20.99 23.24
CA GLU A 11 -20.69 21.40 24.43
C GLU A 11 -19.34 22.02 24.05
N TYR A 12 -19.04 23.15 24.69
CA TYR A 12 -17.74 23.79 24.57
C TYR A 12 -16.71 22.98 25.36
N VAL A 13 -15.62 22.59 24.71
CA VAL A 13 -14.54 21.83 25.33
C VAL A 13 -13.46 22.82 25.73
N PRO A 14 -13.27 23.11 27.03
CA PRO A 14 -12.21 24.00 27.47
C PRO A 14 -10.84 23.39 27.15
N THR A 15 -9.95 24.18 26.56
CA THR A 15 -8.59 23.76 26.21
C THR A 15 -7.56 24.65 26.90
N GLU A 16 -6.46 24.05 27.34
CA GLU A 16 -5.38 24.77 28.05
C GLU A 16 -4.25 25.21 27.11
N LYS A 17 -4.07 24.49 25.99
CA LYS A 17 -3.00 24.73 25.02
C LYS A 17 -3.54 25.57 23.85
N LYS A 18 -2.68 26.44 23.32
CA LYS A 18 -3.02 27.33 22.17
C LYS A 18 -3.16 26.59 20.85
N ILE A 19 -2.54 25.41 20.73
CA ILE A 19 -2.64 24.53 19.55
C ILE A 19 -3.35 23.27 19.98
N VAL A 20 -4.48 23.00 19.35
CA VAL A 20 -5.34 21.84 19.63
C VAL A 20 -5.39 20.99 18.38
N ILE A 21 -4.95 19.73 18.47
CA ILE A 21 -4.98 18.78 17.36
C ILE A 21 -6.30 18.02 17.42
N VAL A 22 -7.15 18.20 16.41
CA VAL A 22 -8.40 17.47 16.27
C VAL A 22 -8.18 16.25 15.37
N THR A 23 -8.31 15.05 15.95
CA THR A 23 -8.13 13.77 15.23
C THR A 23 -9.33 12.84 15.43
N ALA A 24 -9.44 11.80 14.60
CA ALA A 24 -10.51 10.80 14.69
C ALA A 24 -10.09 9.46 14.07
N PRO A 25 -10.77 8.33 14.38
CA PRO A 25 -10.43 7.01 13.84
C PRO A 25 -10.55 6.87 12.31
N GLY A 26 -11.33 7.73 11.65
CA GLY A 26 -11.55 7.62 10.21
C GLY A 26 -12.19 8.85 9.55
N PRO A 27 -12.53 8.74 8.25
CA PRO A 27 -13.34 9.74 7.56
C PRO A 27 -14.77 9.80 8.12
N GLY A 28 -15.48 10.90 7.89
CA GLY A 28 -16.89 11.05 8.30
C GLY A 28 -17.14 11.28 9.80
N SER A 29 -16.11 11.26 10.66
CA SER A 29 -16.26 11.46 12.11
C SER A 29 -16.56 12.90 12.56
N GLY A 30 -16.88 13.81 11.64
CA GLY A 30 -17.26 15.19 11.98
C GLY A 30 -16.12 16.12 12.45
N LYS A 31 -14.84 15.78 12.19
CA LYS A 31 -13.66 16.55 12.63
C LYS A 31 -13.76 18.05 12.34
N MET A 32 -14.04 18.40 11.09
CA MET A 32 -14.17 19.81 10.65
C MET A 32 -15.34 20.50 11.35
N SER A 33 -16.50 19.85 11.41
CA SER A 33 -17.69 20.40 12.09
C SER A 33 -17.45 20.65 13.57
N PHE A 34 -16.74 19.73 14.24
CA PHE A 34 -16.35 19.90 15.64
C PHE A 34 -15.37 21.07 15.80
N ALA A 35 -14.30 21.13 15.01
CA ALA A 35 -13.32 22.20 15.07
C ALA A 35 -13.96 23.58 14.84
N MET A 36 -14.81 23.71 13.81
CA MET A 36 -15.52 24.96 13.52
C MET A 36 -16.54 25.33 14.60
N SER A 37 -17.15 24.35 15.28
CA SER A 37 -18.02 24.61 16.43
C SER A 37 -17.24 25.14 17.63
N GLN A 38 -16.04 24.61 17.91
CA GLN A 38 -15.18 25.15 18.96
C GLN A 38 -14.70 26.57 18.62
N VAL A 39 -14.30 26.83 17.37
CA VAL A 39 -13.95 28.19 16.92
C VAL A 39 -15.14 29.15 17.11
N TYR A 40 -16.35 28.76 16.71
CA TYR A 40 -17.54 29.59 16.92
C TYR A 40 -17.79 29.89 18.42
N GLN A 41 -17.65 28.88 19.29
CA GLN A 41 -17.81 29.04 20.73
C GLN A 41 -16.72 29.93 21.35
N ASP A 42 -15.47 29.85 20.89
CA ASP A 42 -14.37 30.72 21.27
C ASP A 42 -14.66 32.18 20.88
N ARG A 43 -15.10 32.40 19.63
CA ARG A 43 -15.44 33.75 19.14
C ARG A 43 -16.56 34.38 19.98
N LYS A 44 -17.59 33.60 20.36
CA LYS A 44 -18.66 34.05 21.27
C LYS A 44 -18.13 34.46 22.67
N ARG A 45 -16.99 33.90 23.09
CA ARG A 45 -16.32 34.19 24.37
C ARG A 45 -15.23 35.26 24.27
N GLY A 46 -15.06 35.90 23.11
CA GLY A 46 -14.01 36.90 22.88
C GLY A 46 -12.61 36.32 22.71
N ILE A 47 -12.48 35.00 22.53
CA ILE A 47 -11.20 34.34 22.26
C ILE A 47 -10.97 34.36 20.75
N THR A 48 -9.80 34.84 20.32
CA THR A 48 -9.42 34.85 18.90
C THR A 48 -8.77 33.51 18.55
N SER A 49 -9.57 32.55 18.08
CA SER A 49 -9.09 31.23 17.63
C SER A 49 -9.33 30.98 16.14
N GLY A 50 -8.50 30.12 15.54
CA GLY A 50 -8.54 29.84 14.11
C GLY A 50 -8.70 28.36 13.80
N TYR A 51 -8.84 28.07 12.51
CA TYR A 51 -8.87 26.72 11.96
C TYR A 51 -7.80 26.60 10.89
N ALA A 52 -7.11 25.46 10.84
CA ALA A 52 -6.18 25.10 9.78
C ALA A 52 -6.27 23.59 9.54
N LYS A 53 -5.89 23.15 8.34
CA LYS A 53 -5.95 21.75 7.94
C LYS A 53 -4.55 21.19 7.70
N PHE A 54 -4.23 20.12 8.43
CA PHE A 54 -3.01 19.36 8.20
C PHE A 54 -3.33 18.10 7.41
N GLU A 55 -2.90 18.05 6.16
CA GLU A 55 -2.92 16.87 5.29
C GLU A 55 -1.59 16.77 4.56
N THR A 56 -1.03 15.56 4.50
CA THR A 56 0.24 15.33 3.79
C THR A 56 0.05 15.29 2.27
N PHE A 57 -1.09 14.79 1.80
CA PHE A 57 -1.39 14.63 0.38
C PHE A 57 -2.77 15.18 0.01
N PRO A 58 -2.94 15.74 -1.20
CA PRO A 58 -1.87 16.02 -2.16
C PRO A 58 -0.88 17.10 -1.65
N ILE A 59 0.32 17.10 -2.19
CA ILE A 59 1.34 18.13 -1.90
C ILE A 59 1.09 19.30 -2.84
N TRP A 60 0.65 20.41 -2.25
CA TRP A 60 0.08 21.55 -2.98
C TRP A 60 1.05 22.25 -3.93
N ASN A 61 2.34 22.24 -3.60
CA ASN A 61 3.41 22.88 -4.37
C ASN A 61 4.22 21.90 -5.24
N LEU A 62 3.71 20.68 -5.47
CA LEU A 62 4.15 19.81 -6.56
C LEU A 62 3.18 19.88 -7.74
N GLU A 63 3.64 19.53 -8.93
CA GLU A 63 2.80 19.49 -10.13
C GLU A 63 1.59 18.55 -9.97
N LEU A 64 0.51 18.82 -10.71
CA LEU A 64 -0.70 17.99 -10.68
C LEU A 64 -0.39 16.52 -11.03
N GLU A 65 0.42 16.33 -12.06
CA GLU A 65 0.83 15.02 -12.59
C GLU A 65 2.15 14.54 -11.97
N HIS A 66 2.61 15.18 -10.90
CA HIS A 66 3.76 14.68 -10.14
C HIS A 66 3.44 13.28 -9.60
N PRO A 67 4.28 12.25 -9.82
CA PRO A 67 4.00 10.88 -9.39
C PRO A 67 3.62 10.75 -7.91
N VAL A 68 4.17 11.59 -7.03
CA VAL A 68 3.79 11.65 -5.60
C VAL A 68 2.30 12.00 -5.42
N ASN A 69 1.81 13.02 -6.12
CA ASN A 69 0.39 13.40 -6.09
C ASN A 69 -0.47 12.32 -6.77
N THR A 70 -0.02 11.78 -7.89
CA THR A 70 -0.74 10.70 -8.58
C THR A 70 -0.79 9.40 -7.76
N ALA A 71 0.21 9.10 -6.94
CA ALA A 71 0.20 7.96 -6.02
C ALA A 71 -0.83 8.13 -4.90
N TYR A 72 -1.10 9.36 -4.46
CA TYR A 72 -2.22 9.64 -3.58
C TYR A 72 -3.57 9.38 -4.27
N GLU A 73 -3.75 9.86 -5.51
CA GLU A 73 -4.94 9.57 -6.32
C GLU A 73 -5.13 8.05 -6.50
N ALA A 74 -4.03 7.31 -6.73
CA ALA A 74 -4.03 5.86 -6.76
C ALA A 74 -4.44 5.24 -5.42
N ALA A 75 -4.06 5.81 -4.28
CA ALA A 75 -4.40 5.28 -2.96
C ALA A 75 -5.87 5.50 -2.59
N THR A 76 -6.59 6.39 -3.29
CA THR A 76 -7.99 6.75 -3.06
C THR A 76 -8.89 6.48 -4.27
N ALA A 77 -8.45 5.63 -5.21
CA ALA A 77 -9.18 5.38 -6.45
C ALA A 77 -10.59 4.81 -6.21
N ASP A 78 -10.79 4.07 -5.13
CA ASP A 78 -12.08 3.55 -4.66
C ASP A 78 -13.00 4.64 -4.10
N LEU A 79 -12.43 5.64 -3.42
CA LEU A 79 -13.17 6.79 -2.90
C LEU A 79 -13.57 7.79 -4.01
N GLY A 80 -12.85 7.78 -5.13
CA GLY A 80 -13.08 8.69 -6.25
C GLY A 80 -12.60 10.12 -5.98
N ASP A 81 -11.73 10.29 -4.98
CA ASP A 81 -11.02 11.56 -4.79
C ASP A 81 -10.00 11.73 -5.92
N PHE A 82 -9.98 12.90 -6.54
CA PHE A 82 -9.05 13.23 -7.63
C PHE A 82 -8.39 14.58 -7.40
N ASN A 83 -7.12 14.67 -7.79
CA ASN A 83 -6.35 15.89 -7.68
C ASN A 83 -6.77 16.87 -8.78
N GLN A 84 -6.73 18.16 -8.47
CA GLN A 84 -6.99 19.25 -9.41
C GLN A 84 -6.23 20.51 -8.99
N VAL A 85 -6.08 21.44 -9.94
CA VAL A 85 -5.60 22.79 -9.62
C VAL A 85 -6.63 23.47 -8.72
N ASP A 86 -6.16 24.11 -7.65
CA ASP A 86 -6.99 24.95 -6.78
C ASP A 86 -7.40 26.23 -7.53
N PRO A 87 -8.67 26.36 -7.94
CA PRO A 87 -9.12 27.51 -8.71
C PRO A 87 -9.15 28.79 -7.86
N PHE A 88 -9.29 28.66 -6.53
CA PHE A 88 -9.33 29.80 -5.63
C PHE A 88 -7.93 30.40 -5.44
N HIS A 89 -6.92 29.54 -5.26
CA HIS A 89 -5.53 29.98 -5.11
C HIS A 89 -5.01 30.62 -6.40
N LEU A 90 -5.30 29.99 -7.55
CA LEU A 90 -4.93 30.53 -8.86
C LEU A 90 -5.57 31.89 -9.13
N SER A 91 -6.86 32.06 -8.80
CA SER A 91 -7.57 33.33 -9.00
C SER A 91 -7.07 34.44 -8.06
N ALA A 92 -6.77 34.10 -6.80
CA ALA A 92 -6.35 35.08 -5.81
C ALA A 92 -4.90 35.54 -5.99
N TYR A 93 -4.00 34.64 -6.39
CA TYR A 93 -2.55 34.89 -6.36
C TYR A 93 -1.85 34.71 -7.71
N GLY A 94 -2.53 34.13 -8.71
CA GLY A 94 -1.89 33.76 -9.98
C GLY A 94 -0.91 32.59 -9.84
N VAL A 95 -0.93 31.87 -8.72
CA VAL A 95 -0.04 30.75 -8.42
C VAL A 95 -0.81 29.43 -8.58
N THR A 96 -0.24 28.49 -9.32
CA THR A 96 -0.79 27.13 -9.43
C THR A 96 -0.48 26.36 -8.15
N ALA A 97 -1.53 25.88 -7.48
CA ALA A 97 -1.45 24.99 -6.33
C ALA A 97 -2.37 23.78 -6.55
N ILE A 98 -2.00 22.63 -6.00
CA ILE A 98 -2.75 21.38 -6.14
C ILE A 98 -3.57 21.09 -4.89
N ASN A 99 -4.83 20.76 -5.12
CA ASN A 99 -5.77 20.33 -4.10
C ASN A 99 -6.59 19.16 -4.66
N TYR A 100 -7.68 18.76 -4.01
CA TYR A 100 -8.56 17.70 -4.50
C TYR A 100 -10.02 18.14 -4.47
N ASN A 101 -10.85 17.46 -5.26
CA ASN A 101 -12.24 17.82 -5.53
C ASN A 101 -13.05 18.17 -4.27
N ARG A 102 -13.02 17.31 -3.26
CA ARG A 102 -13.83 17.47 -2.04
C ARG A 102 -13.49 18.73 -1.26
N ASP A 103 -12.21 19.08 -1.17
CA ASP A 103 -11.77 20.25 -0.41
C ASP A 103 -12.05 21.55 -1.14
N VAL A 104 -11.85 21.57 -2.45
CA VAL A 104 -12.24 22.71 -3.30
C VAL A 104 -13.74 22.97 -3.20
N GLU A 105 -14.58 21.92 -3.24
CA GLU A 105 -16.03 22.05 -3.06
C GLU A 105 -16.40 22.57 -1.66
N ASN A 106 -15.78 22.00 -0.61
CA ASN A 106 -16.05 22.38 0.78
C ASN A 106 -15.59 23.81 1.11
N PHE A 107 -14.51 24.29 0.48
CA PHE A 107 -13.97 25.61 0.74
C PHE A 107 -14.96 26.74 0.44
N ALA A 108 -15.76 26.62 -0.64
CA ALA A 108 -16.78 27.62 -0.97
C ALA A 108 -17.81 27.80 0.17
N ILE A 109 -18.15 26.71 0.86
CA ILE A 109 -19.07 26.72 2.00
C ILE A 109 -18.35 27.28 3.23
N LEU A 110 -17.15 26.78 3.54
CA LEU A 110 -16.35 27.23 4.68
C LEU A 110 -16.08 28.73 4.63
N ARG A 111 -15.68 29.26 3.47
CA ARG A 111 -15.43 30.68 3.28
C ARG A 111 -16.62 31.54 3.68
N ARG A 112 -17.83 31.17 3.23
CA ARG A 112 -19.08 31.87 3.62
C ARG A 112 -19.38 31.78 5.11
N MET A 113 -19.00 30.67 5.76
CA MET A 113 -19.14 30.56 7.21
C MET A 113 -18.13 31.46 7.94
N ILE A 114 -16.89 31.51 7.48
CA ILE A 114 -15.84 32.35 8.03
C ILE A 114 -16.22 33.83 7.90
N GLU A 115 -16.61 34.30 6.71
CA GLU A 115 -17.03 35.68 6.44
C GLU A 115 -18.20 36.16 7.32
N LYS A 116 -19.05 35.23 7.79
CA LYS A 116 -20.16 35.54 8.71
C LYS A 116 -19.77 35.45 10.19
N MET A 117 -18.73 34.69 10.51
CA MET A 117 -18.31 34.41 11.88
C MET A 117 -17.31 35.45 12.40
N VAL A 118 -16.48 36.01 11.52
CA VAL A 118 -15.41 36.95 11.87
C VAL A 118 -15.41 38.17 10.95
N GLY A 119 -14.81 39.28 11.41
CA GLY A 119 -14.67 40.50 10.60
C GLY A 119 -13.59 40.38 9.51
N PRO A 120 -13.56 41.33 8.53
CA PRO A 120 -12.62 41.29 7.41
C PRO A 120 -11.13 41.33 7.81
N ASP A 121 -10.80 41.96 8.95
CA ASP A 121 -9.44 42.09 9.46
C ASP A 121 -8.99 40.87 10.28
N ASP A 122 -9.85 39.87 10.46
CA ASP A 122 -9.53 38.66 11.22
C ASP A 122 -8.57 37.75 10.44
N PRO A 123 -7.54 37.16 11.07
CA PRO A 123 -6.66 36.21 10.40
C PRO A 123 -7.39 35.06 9.69
N LEU A 124 -8.53 34.59 10.22
CA LEU A 124 -9.30 33.53 9.59
C LEU A 124 -9.95 33.97 8.27
N ALA A 125 -10.29 35.26 8.13
CA ALA A 125 -10.82 35.85 6.90
C ALA A 125 -9.73 36.05 5.82
N SER A 126 -8.45 35.87 6.16
CA SER A 126 -7.33 35.98 5.21
C SER A 126 -7.24 34.82 4.24
N TYR A 127 -7.81 33.64 4.56
CA TYR A 127 -7.81 32.49 3.66
C TYR A 127 -8.58 32.80 2.38
N ARG A 128 -7.87 32.81 1.25
CA ARG A 128 -8.46 32.98 -0.08
C ARG A 128 -8.70 31.66 -0.80
N SER A 129 -8.11 30.57 -0.30
CA SER A 129 -8.14 29.25 -0.92
C SER A 129 -8.04 28.11 0.10
N PRO A 130 -8.43 26.86 -0.24
CA PRO A 130 -8.14 25.70 0.60
C PRO A 130 -6.63 25.45 0.75
N THR A 131 -5.82 25.88 -0.23
CA THR A 131 -4.35 25.88 -0.11
C THR A 131 -3.87 26.75 1.06
N ASP A 132 -4.40 27.98 1.22
CA ASP A 132 -4.03 28.87 2.34
C ASP A 132 -4.42 28.29 3.71
N MET A 133 -5.52 27.52 3.73
CA MET A 133 -6.01 26.84 4.94
C MET A 133 -5.13 25.64 5.31
N GLY A 134 -4.37 25.12 4.34
CA GLY A 134 -3.41 24.03 4.52
C GLY A 134 -2.14 24.50 5.23
N VAL A 135 -1.51 23.58 5.96
CA VAL A 135 -0.21 23.84 6.64
C VAL A 135 0.89 22.86 6.20
N ASN A 136 0.71 22.24 5.03
CA ASN A 136 1.61 21.20 4.53
C ASN A 136 2.92 21.79 3.99
N MET A 137 4.05 21.28 4.49
CA MET A 137 5.41 21.66 4.10
C MET A 137 6.21 20.47 3.54
N ALA A 138 5.55 19.36 3.17
CA ALA A 138 6.21 18.11 2.81
C ALA A 138 7.18 18.22 1.62
N ALA A 139 6.87 19.06 0.61
CA ALA A 139 7.76 19.28 -0.54
C ALA A 139 9.13 19.84 -0.13
N GLU A 140 9.18 20.70 0.89
CA GLU A 140 10.44 21.30 1.36
C GLU A 140 11.41 20.27 1.95
N GLY A 141 10.89 19.09 2.33
CA GLY A 141 11.69 17.97 2.80
C GLY A 141 12.18 17.03 1.71
N ILE A 142 11.82 17.25 0.44
CA ILE A 142 12.26 16.41 -0.68
C ILE A 142 13.71 16.78 -1.03
N ILE A 143 14.63 15.88 -0.71
CA ILE A 143 16.07 16.04 -1.00
C ILE A 143 16.49 15.37 -2.33
N ASP A 144 15.68 14.44 -2.83
CA ASP A 144 15.88 13.71 -4.08
C ASP A 144 14.51 13.47 -4.74
N ASP A 145 14.17 14.33 -5.71
CA ASP A 145 12.89 14.27 -6.40
C ASP A 145 12.74 13.01 -7.26
N GLU A 146 13.81 12.55 -7.92
CA GLU A 146 13.72 11.36 -8.78
C GLU A 146 13.52 10.09 -7.96
N ALA A 147 14.16 9.98 -6.80
CA ALA A 147 13.88 8.90 -5.86
C ALA A 147 12.41 8.89 -5.41
N CYS A 148 11.84 10.07 -5.11
CA CYS A 148 10.42 10.20 -4.77
C CYS A 148 9.51 9.84 -5.95
N ARG A 149 9.84 10.26 -7.17
CA ARG A 149 9.10 9.92 -8.39
C ARG A 149 9.09 8.42 -8.63
N GLU A 150 10.24 7.77 -8.56
CA GLU A 150 10.33 6.32 -8.78
C GLU A 150 9.60 5.53 -7.70
N ALA A 151 9.78 5.88 -6.42
CA ALA A 151 9.06 5.23 -5.33
C ALA A 151 7.53 5.36 -5.49
N SER A 152 7.07 6.52 -5.97
CA SER A 152 5.65 6.78 -6.22
C SER A 152 5.11 6.01 -7.42
N ARG A 153 5.88 5.91 -8.51
CA ARG A 153 5.55 5.05 -9.67
C ARG A 153 5.38 3.60 -9.24
N GLN A 154 6.29 3.08 -8.43
CA GLN A 154 6.19 1.73 -7.87
C GLN A 154 4.94 1.57 -6.97
N GLU A 155 4.60 2.57 -6.16
CA GLU A 155 3.39 2.53 -5.34
C GLU A 155 2.11 2.51 -6.18
N ILE A 156 2.05 3.28 -7.27
CA ILE A 156 0.91 3.26 -8.22
C ILE A 156 0.73 1.85 -8.80
N VAL A 157 1.82 1.19 -9.19
CA VAL A 157 1.77 -0.21 -9.67
C VAL A 157 1.32 -1.17 -8.56
N ARG A 158 1.77 -0.99 -7.31
CA ARG A 158 1.29 -1.80 -6.17
C ARG A 158 -0.22 -1.63 -5.95
N ARG A 159 -0.74 -0.39 -6.04
CA ARG A 159 -2.17 -0.10 -5.93
C ARG A 159 -2.97 -0.74 -7.04
N TYR A 160 -2.47 -0.72 -8.27
CA TYR A 160 -3.10 -1.43 -9.39
C TYR A 160 -3.30 -2.92 -9.08
N PHE A 161 -2.25 -3.62 -8.64
CA PHE A 161 -2.38 -5.05 -8.28
C PHE A 161 -3.31 -5.27 -7.09
N ARG A 162 -3.28 -4.39 -6.09
CA ARG A 162 -4.18 -4.46 -4.94
C ARG A 162 -5.65 -4.36 -5.38
N TYR A 163 -6.01 -3.36 -6.19
CA TYR A 163 -7.41 -3.22 -6.62
C TYR A 163 -7.86 -4.34 -7.56
N ASN A 164 -6.97 -4.90 -8.39
CA ASN A 164 -7.30 -6.10 -9.17
C ASN A 164 -7.64 -7.29 -8.26
N ARG A 165 -6.88 -7.48 -7.18
CA ARG A 165 -7.21 -8.48 -6.14
C ARG A 165 -8.55 -8.17 -5.48
N ASP A 166 -8.73 -6.94 -5.00
CA ASP A 166 -9.97 -6.51 -4.34
C ASP A 166 -11.20 -6.73 -5.23
N PHE A 167 -11.05 -6.56 -6.55
CA PHE A 167 -12.11 -6.83 -7.52
C PHE A 167 -12.44 -8.32 -7.62
N VAL A 168 -11.43 -9.18 -7.65
CA VAL A 168 -11.61 -10.65 -7.67
C VAL A 168 -12.25 -11.14 -6.36
N GLU A 169 -11.91 -10.52 -5.23
CA GLU A 169 -12.53 -10.80 -3.91
C GLU A 169 -13.93 -10.19 -3.74
N GLY A 170 -14.35 -9.33 -4.67
CA GLY A 170 -15.66 -8.67 -4.64
C GLY A 170 -15.75 -7.50 -3.65
N THR A 171 -14.63 -6.94 -3.21
CA THR A 171 -14.57 -5.81 -2.27
C THR A 171 -14.50 -4.45 -2.96
N THR A 172 -14.24 -4.41 -4.27
CA THR A 172 -14.31 -3.18 -5.08
C THR A 172 -15.00 -3.40 -6.42
N GLY A 173 -15.43 -2.30 -7.04
CA GLY A 173 -16.13 -2.31 -8.32
C GLY A 173 -15.21 -2.11 -9.54
N ARG A 174 -15.75 -2.39 -10.73
CA ARG A 174 -15.03 -2.22 -12.02
C ARG A 174 -14.62 -0.77 -12.30
N GLU A 175 -15.31 0.19 -11.69
CA GLU A 175 -15.02 1.62 -11.83
C GLU A 175 -13.67 1.98 -11.21
N THR A 176 -13.33 1.39 -10.06
CA THR A 176 -12.02 1.55 -9.40
C THR A 176 -10.89 1.11 -10.32
N LEU A 177 -11.06 -0.02 -11.03
CA LEU A 177 -10.05 -0.51 -11.98
C LEU A 177 -9.86 0.45 -13.16
N ARG A 178 -10.96 0.99 -13.72
CA ARG A 178 -10.88 1.98 -14.80
C ARG A 178 -10.15 3.25 -14.38
N ARG A 179 -10.41 3.73 -13.15
CA ARG A 179 -9.68 4.87 -12.58
C ARG A 179 -8.20 4.55 -12.48
N MET A 180 -7.84 3.37 -11.99
CA MET A 180 -6.45 2.93 -11.91
C MET A 180 -5.78 2.87 -13.29
N ASP A 181 -6.46 2.39 -14.33
CA ASP A 181 -5.92 2.38 -15.69
C ASP A 181 -5.58 3.80 -16.18
N VAL A 182 -6.47 4.77 -15.91
CA VAL A 182 -6.23 6.20 -16.23
C VAL A 182 -5.06 6.75 -15.42
N ILE A 183 -5.00 6.46 -14.12
CA ILE A 183 -3.93 6.90 -13.21
C ILE A 183 -2.57 6.36 -13.66
N MET A 184 -2.48 5.09 -14.04
CA MET A 184 -1.25 4.49 -14.57
C MET A 184 -0.82 5.15 -15.89
N ALA A 185 -1.78 5.42 -16.77
CA ALA A 185 -1.51 6.10 -18.04
C ALA A 185 -0.96 7.53 -17.84
N LYS A 186 -1.48 8.29 -16.86
CA LYS A 186 -1.01 9.65 -16.54
C LYS A 186 0.49 9.71 -16.24
N VAL A 187 1.01 8.73 -15.49
CA VAL A 187 2.45 8.68 -15.13
C VAL A 187 3.28 7.76 -16.03
N GLY A 188 2.66 7.18 -17.07
CA GLY A 188 3.34 6.36 -18.07
C GLY A 188 3.85 5.02 -17.56
N VAL A 189 3.27 4.45 -16.50
CA VAL A 189 3.71 3.17 -15.90
C VAL A 189 2.88 1.99 -16.36
N LYS A 190 3.48 0.81 -16.38
CA LYS A 190 2.87 -0.48 -16.71
C LYS A 190 3.08 -1.47 -15.58
N PRO A 191 2.23 -2.51 -15.47
CA PRO A 191 2.41 -3.55 -14.46
C PRO A 191 3.81 -4.21 -14.52
N ASP A 192 4.35 -4.40 -15.73
CA ASP A 192 5.66 -5.01 -15.95
C ASP A 192 6.86 -4.11 -15.62
N ASP A 193 6.66 -2.81 -15.33
CA ASP A 193 7.74 -1.93 -14.86
C ASP A 193 8.22 -2.30 -13.44
N ARG A 194 7.39 -3.07 -12.72
CA ARG A 194 7.79 -3.71 -11.47
C ARG A 194 8.64 -4.94 -11.78
N SER A 195 9.93 -4.84 -11.43
CA SER A 195 11.00 -5.82 -11.68
C SER A 195 10.61 -7.30 -11.54
N VAL A 196 9.80 -7.63 -10.51
CA VAL A 196 9.42 -9.01 -10.13
C VAL A 196 8.22 -9.58 -10.88
N VAL A 197 7.44 -8.75 -11.60
CA VAL A 197 6.20 -9.21 -12.25
C VAL A 197 6.48 -10.17 -13.39
N SER A 198 7.23 -9.73 -14.40
CA SER A 198 7.52 -10.58 -15.56
C SER A 198 8.33 -11.84 -15.19
N PRO A 199 9.33 -11.80 -14.28
CA PRO A 199 10.00 -13.00 -13.77
C PRO A 199 9.06 -14.02 -13.11
N ALA A 200 8.08 -13.58 -12.32
CA ALA A 200 7.10 -14.47 -11.70
C ALA A 200 6.20 -15.13 -12.76
N ARG A 201 5.70 -14.35 -13.73
CA ARG A 201 4.89 -14.85 -14.86
C ARG A 201 5.67 -15.88 -15.69
N ARG A 202 6.92 -15.57 -16.04
CA ARG A 202 7.83 -16.52 -16.71
C ARG A 202 8.07 -17.78 -15.88
N ALA A 203 8.17 -17.68 -14.56
CA ALA A 203 8.34 -18.87 -13.71
C ALA A 203 7.16 -19.83 -13.82
N ALA A 204 5.92 -19.33 -13.89
CA ALA A 204 4.72 -20.14 -14.12
C ALA A 204 4.74 -20.81 -15.50
N GLU A 205 5.02 -20.03 -16.56
CA GLU A 205 5.10 -20.57 -17.93
C GLU A 205 6.20 -21.63 -18.09
N GLU A 206 7.38 -21.38 -17.51
CA GLU A 206 8.48 -22.34 -17.52
C GLU A 206 8.11 -23.62 -16.75
N ALA A 207 7.32 -23.52 -15.67
CA ALA A 207 6.86 -24.68 -14.90
C ALA A 207 5.90 -25.56 -15.71
N GLU A 208 5.05 -24.93 -16.53
CA GLU A 208 4.10 -25.62 -17.41
C GLU A 208 4.80 -26.32 -18.58
N LYS A 209 5.77 -25.63 -19.21
CA LYS A 209 6.52 -26.15 -20.36
C LYS A 209 7.50 -27.26 -19.99
N ASP A 210 8.17 -27.15 -18.84
CA ASP A 210 9.17 -28.12 -18.40
C ASP A 210 8.56 -29.33 -17.70
N LYS A 211 8.10 -30.29 -18.50
CA LYS A 211 7.56 -31.58 -18.03
C LYS A 211 8.61 -32.46 -17.33
N THR A 212 9.91 -32.16 -17.44
CA THR A 212 10.99 -33.00 -16.90
C THR A 212 11.23 -32.76 -15.41
N ARG A 213 11.01 -31.53 -14.92
CA ARG A 213 11.36 -31.11 -13.55
C ARG A 213 10.26 -31.32 -12.51
N ARG A 214 9.18 -32.06 -12.82
CA ARG A 214 8.04 -32.35 -11.93
C ARG A 214 7.53 -31.11 -11.17
N LYS A 215 7.43 -29.97 -11.86
CA LYS A 215 6.82 -28.74 -11.35
C LYS A 215 5.32 -28.73 -11.61
N GLY A 216 4.62 -27.80 -10.96
CA GLY A 216 3.17 -27.79 -10.91
C GLY A 216 2.59 -28.85 -9.96
N HIS A 217 1.28 -28.78 -9.75
CA HIS A 217 0.53 -29.80 -9.04
C HIS A 217 -0.87 -29.91 -9.63
N ARG A 218 -1.29 -31.13 -10.03
CA ARG A 218 -2.63 -31.40 -10.61
C ARG A 218 -3.01 -30.47 -11.78
N GLY A 219 -2.06 -30.22 -12.69
CA GLY A 219 -2.29 -29.36 -13.86
C GLY A 219 -2.30 -27.86 -13.55
N ILE A 220 -1.97 -27.46 -12.32
CA ILE A 220 -1.87 -26.05 -11.91
C ILE A 220 -0.40 -25.65 -11.81
N TYR A 221 -0.04 -24.57 -12.50
CA TYR A 221 1.31 -24.02 -12.54
C TYR A 221 1.30 -22.57 -12.06
N CYS A 222 2.03 -22.31 -10.98
CA CYS A 222 2.14 -21.00 -10.36
C CYS A 222 3.61 -20.59 -10.27
N GLY A 223 3.86 -19.30 -10.41
CA GLY A 223 5.17 -18.69 -10.33
C GLY A 223 5.19 -17.59 -9.30
N ALA A 224 6.34 -17.43 -8.66
CA ALA A 224 6.64 -16.30 -7.79
C ALA A 224 8.05 -15.78 -8.08
N ALA A 225 8.29 -14.51 -7.80
CA ALA A 225 9.63 -13.93 -7.87
C ALA A 225 9.82 -12.90 -6.78
N ILE A 226 11.03 -12.84 -6.23
CA ILE A 226 11.44 -11.89 -5.19
C ILE A 226 12.77 -11.24 -5.60
N GLU A 227 12.82 -9.93 -5.41
CA GLU A 227 13.99 -9.10 -5.64
C GLU A 227 14.86 -9.06 -4.38
N LEU A 228 16.17 -9.30 -4.53
CA LEU A 228 17.14 -9.33 -3.46
C LEU A 228 18.24 -8.32 -3.72
N VAL A 229 18.60 -7.55 -2.70
CA VAL A 229 19.79 -6.71 -2.72
C VAL A 229 20.95 -7.52 -2.16
N VAL A 230 21.96 -7.80 -2.99
CA VAL A 230 23.14 -8.59 -2.63
C VAL A 230 24.38 -7.79 -2.98
N GLY A 231 25.03 -7.19 -1.97
CA GLY A 231 26.09 -6.21 -2.20
C GLY A 231 25.55 -4.98 -2.91
N ASP A 232 26.26 -4.51 -3.94
CA ASP A 232 25.87 -3.34 -4.75
C ASP A 232 24.91 -3.69 -5.90
N GLY A 233 24.43 -4.93 -5.96
CA GLY A 233 23.62 -5.45 -7.07
C GLY A 233 22.27 -6.00 -6.65
N THR A 234 21.37 -6.08 -7.63
CA THR A 234 20.05 -6.69 -7.48
C THR A 234 20.00 -8.05 -8.17
N ILE A 235 19.46 -9.05 -7.47
CA ILE A 235 19.21 -10.39 -8.00
C ILE A 235 17.72 -10.70 -7.89
N ILE A 236 17.11 -11.15 -8.98
CA ILE A 236 15.74 -11.64 -8.96
C ILE A 236 15.77 -13.16 -8.90
N THR A 237 15.27 -13.73 -7.80
CA THR A 237 15.10 -15.18 -7.67
C THR A 237 13.65 -15.57 -7.90
N LYS A 238 13.44 -16.78 -8.42
CA LYS A 238 12.14 -17.29 -8.82
C LYS A 238 11.78 -18.53 -8.00
N GLY A 239 10.48 -18.72 -7.83
CA GLY A 239 9.88 -19.92 -7.28
C GLY A 239 8.83 -20.48 -8.23
N LYS A 240 8.71 -21.81 -8.22
CA LYS A 240 7.72 -22.56 -9.02
C LYS A 240 7.02 -23.53 -8.09
N ASN A 241 5.70 -23.60 -8.16
CA ASN A 241 4.98 -24.58 -7.37
C ASN A 241 5.36 -26.01 -7.78
N SER A 242 5.18 -26.94 -6.87
CA SER A 242 5.46 -28.37 -7.06
C SER A 242 4.52 -29.18 -6.18
N PRO A 243 4.52 -30.52 -6.26
CA PRO A 243 3.74 -31.33 -5.32
C PRO A 243 4.12 -31.10 -3.85
N LEU A 244 5.34 -30.64 -3.56
CA LEU A 244 5.84 -30.44 -2.20
C LEU A 244 5.54 -29.06 -1.61
N MET A 245 5.52 -28.00 -2.42
CA MET A 245 5.43 -26.63 -1.89
C MET A 245 4.89 -25.64 -2.92
N HIS A 246 4.35 -24.53 -2.41
CA HIS A 246 3.89 -23.40 -3.21
C HIS A 246 5.05 -22.65 -3.87
N ALA A 247 4.72 -21.79 -4.84
CA ALA A 247 5.72 -21.06 -5.60
C ALA A 247 6.46 -20.05 -4.71
N GLU A 248 5.73 -19.41 -3.79
CA GLU A 248 6.19 -18.46 -2.80
C GLU A 248 7.20 -19.10 -1.86
N SER A 249 6.86 -20.26 -1.30
CA SER A 249 7.74 -21.01 -0.41
C SER A 249 9.04 -21.38 -1.11
N ALA A 250 8.96 -21.83 -2.37
CA ALA A 250 10.14 -22.12 -3.18
C ALA A 250 10.99 -20.85 -3.42
N ALA A 251 10.36 -19.71 -3.72
CA ALA A 251 11.06 -18.43 -3.92
C ALA A 251 11.80 -18.00 -2.64
N ILE A 252 11.17 -18.11 -1.46
CA ILE A 252 11.78 -17.79 -0.17
C ILE A 252 12.99 -18.69 0.12
N LEU A 253 12.84 -20.01 -0.05
CA LEU A 253 13.97 -20.94 0.15
C LEU A 253 15.13 -20.67 -0.81
N ASN A 254 14.82 -20.35 -2.07
CA ASN A 254 15.84 -19.97 -3.04
C ASN A 254 16.50 -18.63 -2.68
N ALA A 255 15.74 -17.67 -2.17
CA ALA A 255 16.26 -16.38 -1.74
C ALA A 255 17.25 -16.51 -0.59
N VAL A 256 16.88 -17.21 0.47
CA VAL A 256 17.79 -17.40 1.62
C VAL A 256 19.04 -18.18 1.22
N LYS A 257 18.92 -19.20 0.34
CA LYS A 257 20.10 -19.90 -0.22
C LYS A 257 21.06 -18.93 -0.91
N ILE A 258 20.55 -18.01 -1.72
CA ILE A 258 21.37 -16.99 -2.42
C ILE A 258 22.06 -16.06 -1.41
N LEU A 259 21.30 -15.55 -0.43
CA LEU A 259 21.83 -14.60 0.57
C LEU A 259 23.00 -15.18 1.37
N ILE A 260 22.96 -16.48 1.67
CA ILE A 260 24.03 -17.17 2.39
C ILE A 260 24.96 -18.00 1.49
N ARG A 261 24.88 -17.79 0.17
CA ARG A 261 25.76 -18.39 -0.86
C ARG A 261 25.78 -19.93 -0.84
N LEU A 262 24.63 -20.56 -0.60
CA LEU A 262 24.48 -22.01 -0.71
C LEU A 262 24.21 -22.45 -2.17
N PRO A 263 24.73 -23.63 -2.58
CA PRO A 263 24.37 -24.25 -3.85
C PRO A 263 22.87 -24.49 -3.98
N ASP A 264 22.31 -24.37 -5.20
CA ASP A 264 20.86 -24.48 -5.44
C ASP A 264 20.29 -25.87 -5.09
N ASP A 265 21.07 -26.92 -5.30
CA ASP A 265 20.74 -28.32 -5.01
C ASP A 265 20.79 -28.66 -3.51
N THR A 266 21.17 -27.70 -2.65
CA THR A 266 21.18 -27.88 -1.20
C THR A 266 19.74 -28.06 -0.69
N LEU A 267 19.47 -29.22 -0.10
CA LEU A 267 18.23 -29.52 0.60
C LEU A 267 18.28 -28.91 2.01
N LEU A 268 17.41 -27.94 2.28
CA LEU A 268 17.34 -27.24 3.58
C LEU A 268 16.37 -27.89 4.58
N ILE A 269 15.37 -28.62 4.08
CA ILE A 269 14.35 -29.24 4.90
C ILE A 269 14.49 -30.74 4.74
N SER A 270 14.64 -31.44 5.87
CA SER A 270 14.81 -32.89 5.85
C SER A 270 13.54 -33.59 5.35
N ARG A 271 13.72 -34.70 4.62
CA ARG A 271 12.60 -35.48 4.10
C ARG A 271 11.63 -35.98 5.19
N PRO A 272 12.10 -36.47 6.35
CA PRO A 272 11.21 -36.89 7.44
C PRO A 272 10.31 -35.76 7.98
N VAL A 273 10.79 -34.51 8.01
CA VAL A 273 9.98 -33.35 8.43
C VAL A 273 8.88 -33.09 7.41
N ILE A 274 9.21 -33.03 6.11
CA ILE A 274 8.24 -32.85 5.03
C ILE A 274 7.17 -33.95 5.07
N ASP A 275 7.58 -35.21 5.14
CA ASP A 275 6.64 -36.34 5.14
C ASP A 275 5.72 -36.31 6.38
N SER A 276 6.22 -35.89 7.53
CA SER A 276 5.44 -35.71 8.76
C SER A 276 4.39 -34.61 8.62
N MET A 277 4.75 -33.46 8.03
CA MET A 277 3.81 -32.36 7.79
C MET A 277 2.74 -32.73 6.77
N ILE A 278 3.12 -33.38 5.67
CA ILE A 278 2.17 -33.87 4.67
C ILE A 278 1.21 -34.89 5.30
N ARG A 279 1.71 -35.78 6.16
CA ARG A 279 0.86 -36.73 6.89
C ARG A 279 -0.13 -36.01 7.81
N LEU A 280 0.31 -34.97 8.52
CA LEU A 280 -0.56 -34.18 9.38
C LEU A 280 -1.67 -33.48 8.57
N LYS A 281 -1.33 -32.85 7.43
CA LYS A 281 -2.33 -32.23 6.54
C LYS A 281 -3.39 -33.24 6.06
N ARG A 282 -2.97 -34.47 5.72
CA ARG A 282 -3.90 -35.54 5.34
C ARG A 282 -4.83 -35.93 6.48
N ILE A 283 -4.34 -35.97 7.72
CA ILE A 283 -5.18 -36.25 8.91
C ILE A 283 -6.22 -35.14 9.11
N PHE A 284 -5.85 -33.87 8.87
CA PHE A 284 -6.79 -32.74 8.88
C PHE A 284 -7.75 -32.71 7.67
N GLY A 285 -7.73 -33.71 6.80
CA GLY A 285 -8.61 -33.78 5.64
C GLY A 285 -8.22 -32.83 4.51
N SER A 286 -7.04 -32.21 4.57
CA SER A 286 -6.58 -31.33 3.49
C SER A 286 -6.20 -32.16 2.26
N SER A 287 -6.80 -31.82 1.12
CA SER A 287 -6.48 -32.42 -0.17
C SER A 287 -5.21 -31.83 -0.79
N ALA A 288 -4.70 -30.72 -0.23
CA ALA A 288 -3.51 -30.01 -0.67
C ALA A 288 -2.27 -30.58 0.03
N ALA A 289 -1.46 -31.33 -0.73
CA ALA A 289 -0.21 -31.91 -0.22
C ALA A 289 0.95 -30.91 -0.17
N SER A 290 0.82 -29.79 -0.87
CA SER A 290 1.89 -28.78 -0.97
C SER A 290 1.92 -27.91 0.29
N LEU A 291 3.14 -27.60 0.73
CA LEU A 291 3.39 -26.74 1.87
C LEU A 291 3.34 -25.26 1.47
N ASP A 292 2.57 -24.46 2.24
CA ASP A 292 2.52 -23.00 2.11
C ASP A 292 3.77 -22.34 2.74
N VAL A 293 3.88 -21.00 2.66
CA VAL A 293 5.04 -20.28 3.22
C VAL A 293 5.18 -20.54 4.72
N LYS A 294 4.08 -20.45 5.49
CA LYS A 294 4.12 -20.66 6.93
C LYS A 294 4.65 -22.05 7.26
N GLU A 295 4.10 -23.08 6.63
CA GLU A 295 4.47 -24.46 6.83
C GLU A 295 5.93 -24.73 6.44
N VAL A 296 6.42 -24.15 5.34
CA VAL A 296 7.83 -24.26 4.94
C VAL A 296 8.76 -23.58 5.95
N LEU A 297 8.38 -22.44 6.51
CA LEU A 297 9.16 -21.78 7.55
C LEU A 297 9.18 -22.57 8.86
N ASP A 298 8.04 -23.16 9.27
CA ASP A 298 7.97 -24.06 10.42
C ASP A 298 8.86 -25.30 10.21
N ALA A 299 8.85 -25.86 9.01
CA ALA A 299 9.69 -27.00 8.63
C ALA A 299 11.20 -26.66 8.64
N LEU A 300 11.54 -25.47 8.17
CA LEU A 300 12.90 -24.94 8.20
C LEU A 300 13.37 -24.73 9.65
N ALA A 301 12.51 -24.17 10.50
CA ALA A 301 12.73 -24.03 11.94
C ALA A 301 12.99 -25.39 12.60
N ALA A 302 12.16 -26.40 12.35
CA ALA A 302 12.37 -27.74 12.86
C ALA A 302 13.70 -28.35 12.39
N SER A 303 14.06 -28.15 11.11
CA SER A 303 15.31 -28.69 10.53
C SER A 303 16.56 -27.99 11.08
N SER A 304 16.45 -26.71 11.48
CA SER A 304 17.57 -25.92 12.03
C SER A 304 18.14 -26.43 13.35
N VAL A 305 17.40 -27.27 14.07
CA VAL A 305 17.85 -27.91 15.31
C VAL A 305 19.04 -28.84 15.05
N ALA A 306 19.05 -29.53 13.90
CA ALA A 306 20.07 -30.51 13.56
C ALA A 306 20.95 -30.11 12.35
N ASP A 307 20.54 -29.11 11.57
CA ASP A 307 21.27 -28.66 10.38
C ASP A 307 21.70 -27.19 10.50
N GLU A 308 23.02 -26.96 10.51
CA GLU A 308 23.62 -25.63 10.54
C GLU A 308 23.24 -24.78 9.32
N LYS A 309 23.09 -25.39 8.13
CA LYS A 309 22.69 -24.67 6.91
C LYS A 309 21.28 -24.13 7.04
N ALA A 310 20.36 -24.93 7.58
CA ALA A 310 18.98 -24.51 7.83
C ALA A 310 18.91 -23.38 8.87
N ARG A 311 19.74 -23.43 9.91
CA ARG A 311 19.86 -22.36 10.92
C ARG A 311 20.34 -21.03 10.30
N LYS A 312 21.37 -21.06 9.47
CA LYS A 312 21.85 -19.86 8.75
C LYS A 312 20.78 -19.29 7.81
N CYS A 313 19.97 -20.14 7.17
CA CYS A 313 18.85 -19.68 6.34
C CYS A 313 17.77 -18.95 7.16
N ILE A 314 17.48 -19.39 8.39
CA ILE A 314 16.52 -18.70 9.27
C ILE A 314 17.02 -17.32 9.66
N GLU A 315 18.29 -17.21 10.03
CA GLU A 315 18.92 -15.93 10.37
C GLU A 315 18.85 -14.95 9.18
N ALA A 316 19.04 -15.46 7.97
CA ALA A 316 18.96 -14.68 6.73
C ALA A 316 17.55 -14.17 6.37
N LEU A 317 16.47 -14.72 6.95
CA LEU A 317 15.10 -14.26 6.67
C LEU A 317 14.89 -12.78 7.00
N ALA A 318 15.60 -12.25 8.01
CA ALA A 318 15.52 -10.84 8.37
C ALA A 318 15.98 -9.91 7.24
N MET A 319 16.85 -10.38 6.35
CA MET A 319 17.35 -9.63 5.20
C MET A 319 16.32 -9.50 4.07
N LEU A 320 15.20 -10.24 4.13
CA LEU A 320 14.12 -10.15 3.15
C LEU A 320 13.16 -8.97 3.42
N ARG A 321 13.31 -8.29 4.55
CA ARG A 321 12.48 -7.12 4.88
C ARG A 321 12.66 -6.01 3.84
N GLY A 322 11.55 -5.49 3.34
CA GLY A 322 11.53 -4.46 2.30
C GLY A 322 11.73 -4.99 0.88
N CYS A 323 12.00 -6.30 0.69
CA CYS A 323 12.10 -6.88 -0.63
C CYS A 323 10.74 -6.86 -1.34
N GLU A 324 10.77 -6.64 -2.65
CA GLU A 324 9.59 -6.68 -3.50
C GLU A 324 9.35 -8.12 -3.99
N MET A 325 8.10 -8.56 -3.94
CA MET A 325 7.70 -9.89 -4.40
C MET A 325 6.44 -9.82 -5.27
N HIS A 326 6.35 -10.70 -6.26
CA HIS A 326 5.14 -10.90 -7.07
C HIS A 326 4.82 -12.38 -7.22
N THR A 327 3.52 -12.70 -7.28
CA THR A 327 3.00 -14.04 -7.55
C THR A 327 1.93 -14.02 -8.65
N THR A 328 1.85 -15.10 -9.41
CA THR A 328 0.91 -15.21 -10.53
C THR A 328 -0.52 -15.58 -10.13
N HIS A 329 -0.80 -15.79 -8.84
CA HIS A 329 -2.08 -16.31 -8.37
C HIS A 329 -2.55 -15.71 -7.05
N MET A 330 -3.85 -15.87 -6.76
CA MET A 330 -4.44 -15.48 -5.47
C MET A 330 -3.75 -16.22 -4.31
N LEU A 331 -3.21 -15.45 -3.38
CA LEU A 331 -2.59 -15.97 -2.16
C LEU A 331 -3.66 -16.40 -1.17
N ASN A 332 -3.39 -17.51 -0.48
CA ASN A 332 -4.13 -17.87 0.72
C ASN A 332 -3.46 -17.25 1.97
N ASN A 333 -4.13 -17.35 3.12
CA ASN A 333 -3.63 -16.77 4.37
C ASN A 333 -2.32 -17.44 4.88
N GLY A 334 -2.11 -18.72 4.58
CA GLY A 334 -0.89 -19.46 4.93
C GLY A 334 0.35 -18.95 4.19
N ASP A 335 0.17 -18.35 3.02
CA ASP A 335 1.24 -17.69 2.27
C ASP A 335 1.35 -16.19 2.59
N GLU A 336 0.22 -15.46 2.55
CA GLU A 336 0.23 -14.00 2.64
C GLU A 336 0.66 -13.46 4.01
N ALA A 337 0.13 -14.04 5.09
CA ALA A 337 0.42 -13.57 6.45
C ALA A 337 1.92 -13.65 6.82
N PRO A 338 2.62 -14.79 6.65
CA PRO A 338 4.05 -14.84 6.97
C PRO A 338 4.90 -13.93 6.08
N LEU A 339 4.58 -13.78 4.79
CA LEU A 339 5.29 -12.84 3.90
C LEU A 339 5.19 -11.40 4.42
N LYS A 340 3.99 -10.97 4.84
CA LYS A 340 3.78 -9.66 5.46
C LYS A 340 4.50 -9.51 6.80
N MET A 341 4.52 -10.56 7.63
CA MET A 341 5.24 -10.54 8.92
C MET A 341 6.77 -10.41 8.72
N LEU A 342 7.31 -10.99 7.65
CA LEU A 342 8.71 -10.78 7.24
C LEU A 342 8.98 -9.38 6.68
N GLY A 343 7.94 -8.58 6.44
CA GLY A 343 8.03 -7.24 5.87
C GLY A 343 8.30 -7.24 4.36
N ILE A 344 7.87 -8.29 3.65
CA ILE A 344 7.99 -8.39 2.19
C ILE A 344 6.81 -7.67 1.53
N ASN A 345 7.11 -6.84 0.53
CA ASN A 345 6.11 -6.11 -0.26
C ASN A 345 5.56 -7.00 -1.38
N VAL A 346 4.50 -7.75 -1.07
CA VAL A 346 3.91 -8.73 -2.00
C VAL A 346 2.79 -8.15 -2.87
N THR A 347 2.80 -8.50 -4.16
CA THR A 347 1.75 -8.20 -5.15
C THR A 347 1.32 -9.49 -5.86
N THR A 348 0.13 -9.50 -6.48
CA THR A 348 -0.40 -10.68 -7.17
C THR A 348 -1.13 -10.32 -8.47
N ASP A 349 -1.02 -11.17 -9.49
CA ASP A 349 -1.89 -11.17 -10.68
C ASP A 349 -3.37 -11.46 -10.36
N ALA A 350 -3.68 -11.88 -9.12
CA ALA A 350 -5.00 -12.18 -8.61
C ALA A 350 -5.79 -13.25 -9.40
N LYS A 351 -5.08 -14.15 -10.09
CA LYS A 351 -5.70 -15.25 -10.84
C LYS A 351 -6.09 -16.39 -9.90
N ILE A 352 -7.31 -16.90 -10.06
CA ILE A 352 -7.73 -18.16 -9.42
C ILE A 352 -7.04 -19.29 -10.19
N PRO A 353 -6.21 -20.13 -9.53
CA PRO A 353 -5.54 -21.23 -10.20
C PRO A 353 -6.57 -22.28 -10.66
N LEU A 354 -6.70 -22.45 -11.97
CA LEU A 354 -7.50 -23.52 -12.57
C LEU A 354 -6.58 -24.54 -13.25
N PRO A 355 -6.94 -25.83 -13.29
CA PRO A 355 -6.19 -26.81 -14.05
C PRO A 355 -6.12 -26.38 -15.52
N THR A 356 -4.93 -26.44 -16.10
CA THR A 356 -4.75 -26.33 -17.56
C THR A 356 -5.38 -27.55 -18.23
N LEU A 357 -6.24 -27.30 -19.22
CA LEU A 357 -6.98 -28.33 -19.98
C LEU A 357 -6.05 -29.16 -20.88
#